data_AF-A0A6B9G9M0-F1
#
_entry.id   AF-A0A6B9G9M0-F1
#
_cell.length_a   1.000
_cell.length_b   1.000
_cell.length_c   1.000
_cell.angle_alpha   90.00
_cell.angle_beta   90.00
_cell.angle_gamma   90.00
#
_symmetry.space_group_name_H-M   'P 1'
#
loop_
_entity.id
_entity.type
_entity.pdbx_description
1 polymer ?
#
loop_
_entity_poly.entity_id
_entity_poly.type
_entity_poly.pdbx_seq_one_letter_code
_entity_poly.pdbx_strand_id
1 'polypeptide(L)'
;MDNSKDKNIKNIMKILNINSKKDFHLVMDYLVSELRSEAIPDNKEEEIKYTDSRKPPSEREKNLYHINALARHYDFIYNVWKTQLYRSLRAIDSPIASKLYDRFTDGSVFLSFIKKAAEKQLLPGEEARIE
;
A
#
# COMPACT_ATOMS: atom_id res chain seq x y z
N MET A 1 -32.09 7.50 -8.26
CA MET A 1 -30.76 7.19 -7.67
C MET A 1 -29.82 8.34 -8.03
N ASP A 2 -28.84 8.64 -7.16
CA ASP A 2 -27.57 9.32 -7.50
C ASP A 2 -27.28 10.79 -7.13
N ASN A 3 -28.06 11.44 -6.24
CA ASN A 3 -27.73 12.80 -5.78
C ASN A 3 -26.51 12.86 -4.82
N SER A 4 -26.15 11.72 -4.21
CA SER A 4 -25.02 11.61 -3.28
C SER A 4 -23.67 11.59 -4.00
N LYS A 5 -23.58 10.90 -5.14
CA LYS A 5 -22.32 10.81 -5.90
C LYS A 5 -21.92 12.15 -6.51
N ASP A 6 -22.86 12.88 -7.09
CA ASP A 6 -22.57 14.21 -7.65
C ASP A 6 -22.13 15.22 -6.59
N LYS A 7 -22.67 15.12 -5.36
CA LYS A 7 -22.21 15.92 -4.22
C LYS A 7 -20.77 15.57 -3.82
N ASN A 8 -20.44 14.28 -3.79
CA ASN A 8 -19.09 13.82 -3.47
C ASN A 8 -18.08 14.25 -4.54
N ILE A 9 -18.43 14.15 -5.83
CA ILE A 9 -17.59 14.59 -6.94
C ILE A 9 -17.30 16.11 -6.84
N LYS A 10 -18.33 16.93 -6.58
CA LYS A 10 -18.15 18.38 -6.38
C LYS A 10 -17.23 18.71 -5.21
N ASN A 11 -17.35 17.98 -4.10
CA ASN A 11 -16.46 18.16 -2.96
C ASN A 11 -15.02 17.80 -3.29
N ILE A 12 -14.80 16.69 -4.01
CA ILE A 12 -13.46 16.26 -4.42
C ILE A 12 -12.84 17.28 -5.40
N MET A 13 -13.61 17.76 -6.38
CA MET A 13 -13.17 18.81 -7.29
C MET A 13 -12.71 20.07 -6.56
N LYS A 14 -13.45 20.48 -5.50
CA LYS A 14 -13.07 21.63 -4.67
C LYS A 14 -11.78 21.38 -3.88
N ILE A 15 -11.61 20.18 -3.32
CA ILE A 15 -10.41 19.80 -2.55
C ILE A 15 -9.17 19.76 -3.43
N LEU A 16 -9.31 19.20 -4.64
CA LEU A 16 -8.22 19.05 -5.61
C LEU A 16 -8.03 20.30 -6.49
N ASN A 17 -8.78 21.38 -6.23
CA ASN A 17 -8.77 22.61 -7.01
C ASN A 17 -8.96 22.40 -8.52
N ILE A 18 -9.83 21.45 -8.87
CA ILE A 18 -10.15 21.08 -10.25
C ILE A 18 -11.34 21.91 -10.71
N ASN A 19 -11.11 22.73 -11.73
CA ASN A 19 -12.05 23.76 -12.17
C ASN A 19 -13.07 23.27 -13.20
N SER A 20 -12.90 22.07 -13.75
CA SER A 20 -13.82 21.52 -14.73
C SER A 20 -14.06 20.03 -14.52
N LYS A 21 -15.27 19.57 -14.86
CA LYS A 21 -15.61 18.15 -14.80
C LYS A 21 -14.74 17.33 -15.75
N LYS A 22 -14.31 17.92 -16.86
CA LYS A 22 -13.40 17.30 -17.84
C LYS A 22 -12.03 17.01 -17.23
N ASP A 23 -11.45 17.96 -16.50
CA ASP A 23 -10.15 17.79 -15.83
C ASP A 23 -10.26 16.78 -14.69
N PHE A 24 -11.39 16.76 -13.98
CA PHE A 24 -11.66 15.73 -12.99
C PHE A 24 -11.67 14.34 -13.61
N HIS A 25 -12.35 14.17 -14.75
CA HIS A 25 -12.32 12.89 -15.47
C HIS A 25 -10.90 12.53 -15.94
N LEU A 26 -10.12 13.49 -16.45
CA LEU A 26 -8.73 13.22 -16.86
C LEU A 26 -7.85 12.74 -15.69
N VAL A 27 -7.96 13.40 -14.52
CA VAL A 27 -7.24 12.98 -13.31
C VAL A 27 -7.71 11.62 -12.83
N MET A 28 -9.02 11.37 -12.84
CA MET A 28 -9.56 10.07 -12.44
C MET A 28 -9.17 8.96 -13.41
N ASP A 29 -9.13 9.23 -14.71
CA ASP A 29 -8.71 8.28 -15.74
C ASP A 29 -7.22 7.96 -15.61
N TYR A 30 -6.38 8.97 -15.33
CA TYR A 30 -4.97 8.78 -15.03
C TYR A 30 -4.75 7.97 -13.75
N LEU A 31 -5.46 8.32 -12.67
CA LEU A 31 -5.39 7.55 -11.42
C LEU A 31 -5.89 6.12 -11.63
N VAL A 32 -6.94 5.90 -12.41
CA VAL A 32 -7.42 4.56 -12.76
C VAL A 32 -6.41 3.83 -13.62
N SER A 33 -5.68 4.49 -14.53
CA SER A 33 -4.63 3.85 -15.32
C SER A 33 -3.41 3.48 -14.48
N GLU A 34 -3.02 4.30 -13.51
CA GLU A 34 -1.90 4.03 -12.59
C GLU A 34 -2.27 3.02 -11.50
N LEU A 35 -3.54 2.99 -11.08
CA LEU A 35 -4.07 2.04 -10.09
C LEU A 35 -4.55 0.73 -10.72
N ARG A 36 -4.68 0.67 -12.05
CA ARG A 36 -4.69 -0.59 -12.78
C ARG A 36 -3.27 -1.17 -12.66
N SER A 37 -3.00 -1.80 -11.52
CA SER A 37 -2.07 -2.93 -11.49
C SER A 37 -2.40 -3.78 -12.70
N GLU A 38 -1.41 -4.12 -13.52
CA GLU A 38 -1.57 -5.07 -14.63
C GLU A 38 -2.60 -6.12 -14.23
N ALA A 39 -3.79 -6.01 -14.81
CA ALA A 39 -4.84 -6.95 -14.52
C ALA A 39 -4.31 -8.28 -15.05
N ILE A 40 -3.94 -9.17 -14.13
CA ILE A 40 -3.92 -10.60 -14.41
C ILE A 40 -5.30 -10.86 -15.06
N PRO A 41 -5.36 -11.36 -16.30
CA PRO A 41 -6.62 -11.51 -16.98
C PRO A 41 -7.55 -12.35 -16.12
N ASP A 42 -8.82 -11.94 -16.09
CA ASP A 42 -9.95 -12.75 -15.63
C ASP A 42 -10.04 -13.97 -16.56
N ASN A 43 -9.15 -14.93 -16.33
CA ASN A 43 -9.29 -16.25 -16.89
C ASN A 43 -10.54 -16.81 -16.22
N LYS A 44 -11.55 -17.10 -17.03
CA LYS A 44 -12.56 -18.12 -16.72
C LYS A 44 -11.87 -19.21 -15.91
N GLU A 45 -12.53 -19.71 -14.87
CA GLU A 45 -12.11 -20.88 -14.11
C GLU A 45 -11.92 -22.08 -15.05
N GLU A 46 -10.83 -22.08 -15.81
CA GLU A 46 -10.22 -23.26 -16.34
C GLU A 46 -9.63 -23.92 -15.10
N GLU A 47 -10.12 -25.11 -14.78
CA GLU A 47 -9.46 -26.02 -13.87
C GLU A 47 -7.98 -26.08 -14.24
N ILE A 48 -7.15 -25.29 -13.57
CA ILE A 48 -5.70 -25.39 -13.67
C ILE A 48 -5.38 -26.71 -13.00
N LYS A 49 -5.28 -27.77 -13.80
CA LYS A 49 -4.62 -29.00 -13.40
C LYS A 49 -3.18 -28.64 -13.08
N TYR A 50 -2.88 -28.52 -11.80
CA TYR A 50 -1.53 -28.32 -11.27
C TYR A 50 -0.59 -29.35 -11.91
N THR A 51 0.30 -28.89 -12.79
CA THR A 51 1.39 -29.70 -13.36
C THR A 51 2.70 -29.52 -12.60
N ASP A 52 2.68 -28.84 -11.45
CA ASP A 52 3.77 -28.88 -10.48
C ASP A 52 3.23 -29.31 -9.11
N SER A 53 3.88 -30.31 -8.54
CA SER A 53 3.58 -30.99 -7.28
C SER A 53 3.71 -30.12 -6.02
N ARG A 54 3.57 -28.80 -6.12
CA ARG A 54 3.70 -27.87 -4.99
C ARG A 54 2.35 -27.59 -4.37
N LYS A 55 2.22 -27.96 -3.10
CA LYS A 55 1.06 -27.65 -2.26
C LYS A 55 0.78 -26.13 -2.26
N PRO A 56 -0.50 -25.70 -2.26
CA PRO A 56 -0.87 -24.29 -2.13
C PRO A 56 -0.20 -23.62 -0.91
N PRO A 57 0.17 -22.33 -0.98
CA PRO A 57 0.81 -21.62 0.12
C PRO A 57 -0.04 -21.66 1.39
N SER A 58 0.60 -21.89 2.53
CA SER A 58 -0.11 -21.84 3.81
C SER A 58 -0.42 -20.40 4.24
N GLU A 59 -1.37 -20.22 5.16
CA GLU A 59 -1.69 -18.90 5.71
C GLU A 59 -0.48 -18.20 6.35
N ARG A 60 0.50 -18.96 6.85
CA ARG A 60 1.74 -18.42 7.40
C ARG A 60 2.63 -17.82 6.31
N GLU A 61 2.73 -18.50 5.18
CA GLU A 61 3.46 -18.05 3.99
C GLU A 61 2.85 -16.77 3.42
N LYS A 62 1.52 -16.76 3.29
CA LYS A 62 0.75 -15.58 2.85
C LYS A 62 0.90 -14.41 3.82
N ASN A 63 0.81 -14.67 5.13
CA ASN A 63 0.99 -13.63 6.14
C ASN A 63 2.39 -13.01 6.10
N LEU A 64 3.45 -13.83 6.02
CA LEU A 64 4.80 -13.32 5.90
C LEU A 64 5.01 -12.55 4.59
N TYR A 65 4.41 -13.00 3.47
CA TYR A 65 4.41 -12.25 2.22
C TYR A 65 3.79 -10.85 2.39
N HIS A 66 2.61 -10.76 2.98
CA HIS A 66 1.94 -9.46 3.22
C HIS A 66 2.75 -8.56 4.15
N ILE A 67 3.34 -9.11 5.21
CA ILE A 67 4.20 -8.33 6.12
C ILE A 67 5.46 -7.85 5.41
N ASN A 68 6.05 -8.67 4.55
CA ASN A 68 7.21 -8.27 3.73
C ASN A 68 6.83 -7.15 2.74
N ALA A 69 5.67 -7.24 2.10
CA ALA A 69 5.17 -6.18 1.23
C ALA A 69 4.96 -4.87 2.03
N LEU A 70 4.30 -4.95 3.18
CA LEU A 70 4.10 -3.80 4.07
C LEU A 70 5.42 -3.18 4.51
N ALA A 71 6.42 -4.00 4.86
CA ALA A 71 7.76 -3.53 5.23
C ALA A 71 8.42 -2.73 4.11
N ARG A 72 8.34 -3.21 2.86
CA ARG A 72 8.90 -2.49 1.69
C ARG A 72 8.21 -1.13 1.49
N HIS A 73 6.88 -1.08 1.60
CA HIS A 73 6.14 0.17 1.49
C HIS A 73 6.46 1.13 2.62
N TYR A 74 6.54 0.64 3.86
CA TYR A 74 6.88 1.44 5.02
C TYR A 74 8.29 2.02 4.91
N ASP A 75 9.27 1.22 4.49
CA ASP A 75 10.65 1.68 4.29
C ASP A 75 10.73 2.82 3.27
N PHE A 76 9.99 2.71 2.16
CA PHE A 76 9.90 3.80 1.19
C PHE A 76 9.34 5.08 1.81
N ILE A 77 8.19 4.98 2.50
CA ILE A 77 7.54 6.14 3.15
C ILE A 77 8.46 6.74 4.21
N TYR A 78 9.08 5.90 5.03
CA TYR A 78 9.99 6.36 6.09
C TYR A 78 11.22 7.07 5.52
N ASN A 79 11.76 6.58 4.41
CA ASN A 79 12.87 7.22 3.72
C ASN A 79 12.47 8.60 3.16
N VAL A 80 11.31 8.71 2.50
CA VAL A 80 10.79 10.00 2.02
C VAL A 80 10.55 10.95 3.19
N TRP A 81 9.96 10.45 4.29
CA TRP A 81 9.77 11.21 5.52
C TRP A 81 11.09 11.76 6.06
N LYS A 82 12.08 10.91 6.29
CA LYS A 82 13.36 11.29 6.93
C LYS A 82 14.20 12.22 6.05
N THR A 83 14.21 12.01 4.74
CA THR A 83 15.10 12.72 3.82
C THR A 83 14.52 14.04 3.33
N GLN A 84 13.20 14.11 3.15
CA GLN A 84 12.55 15.28 2.54
C GLN A 84 11.61 15.96 3.56
N LEU A 85 10.54 15.27 3.99
CA LEU A 85 9.46 15.91 4.73
C LEU A 85 9.89 16.43 6.10
N TYR A 86 10.64 15.63 6.86
CA TYR A 86 11.12 16.01 8.19
C TYR A 86 12.00 17.25 8.13
N ARG A 87 12.90 17.35 7.14
CA ARG A 87 13.76 18.52 6.95
C ARG A 87 12.94 19.76 6.63
N SER A 88 11.98 19.66 5.70
CA SER A 88 11.10 20.78 5.34
C SER A 88 10.27 21.25 6.53
N LEU A 89 9.73 20.32 7.33
CA LEU A 89 8.97 20.66 8.54
C LEU A 89 9.83 21.29 9.63
N ARG A 90 11.09 20.84 9.78
CA ARG A 90 12.04 21.45 10.71
C ARG A 90 12.47 22.85 10.26
N ALA A 91 12.61 23.09 8.96
CA ALA A 91 12.99 24.41 8.43
C ALA A 91 11.95 25.50 8.70
N ILE A 92 10.68 25.11 8.90
CA ILE A 92 9.57 26.02 9.25
C ILE A 92 9.20 25.95 10.74
N ASP A 93 10.06 25.37 11.59
CA ASP A 93 9.83 25.18 13.03
C ASP A 93 8.48 24.51 13.36
N SER A 94 8.04 23.58 12.51
CA SER A 94 6.74 22.94 12.68
C SER A 94 6.73 22.06 13.95
N PRO A 95 5.76 22.26 14.87
CA PRO A 95 5.65 21.46 16.09
C PRO A 95 5.26 20.00 15.82
N ILE A 96 4.80 19.68 14.61
CA ILE A 96 4.45 18.31 14.22
C ILE A 96 5.68 17.49 13.81
N ALA A 97 6.81 18.13 13.49
CA ALA A 97 8.00 17.47 12.98
C ALA A 97 8.52 16.40 13.95
N SER A 98 8.70 16.77 15.22
CA SER A 98 9.16 15.83 16.25
C SER A 98 8.11 14.77 16.58
N LYS A 99 6.82 15.14 16.60
CA LYS A 99 5.73 14.18 16.87
C LYS A 99 5.67 13.07 15.81
N LEU A 100 5.86 13.41 14.55
CA LEU A 100 5.89 12.44 13.47
C LEU A 100 7.21 11.67 13.43
N TYR A 101 8.33 12.29 13.80
CA TYR A 101 9.63 11.63 13.87
C TYR A 101 9.57 10.38 14.77
N ASP A 102 9.00 10.50 15.96
CA ASP A 102 8.86 9.38 16.89
C ASP A 102 7.95 8.29 16.30
N ARG A 103 6.80 8.67 15.71
CA ARG A 103 5.86 7.71 15.10
C ARG A 103 6.48 6.89 13.97
N PHE A 104 7.28 7.55 13.14
CA PHE A 104 7.96 6.91 12.04
C PHE A 104 9.12 6.02 12.51
N THR A 105 9.83 6.44 13.56
CA THR A 105 10.91 5.65 14.14
C THR A 105 10.37 4.43 14.86
N ASP A 106 9.38 4.60 15.76
CA ASP A 106 8.73 3.51 16.49
C ASP A 106 8.02 2.54 15.55
N GLY A 107 7.35 3.04 14.51
CA GLY A 107 6.66 2.19 13.54
C GLY A 107 7.62 1.28 12.78
N SER A 108 8.82 1.75 12.43
CA SER A 108 9.86 0.90 11.82
C SER A 108 10.30 -0.23 12.75
N VAL A 109 10.44 0.08 14.05
CA VAL A 109 10.82 -0.90 15.08
C VAL A 109 9.71 -1.93 15.26
N PHE A 110 8.45 -1.52 15.42
CA PHE A 110 7.33 -2.43 15.56
C PHE A 110 7.16 -3.34 14.35
N LEU A 111 7.30 -2.80 13.14
CA LEU A 111 7.20 -3.60 11.92
C LEU A 111 8.32 -4.64 11.83
N SER A 112 9.54 -4.31 12.27
CA SER A 112 10.64 -5.27 12.37
C SER A 112 10.34 -6.41 13.35
N PHE A 113 9.67 -6.14 14.46
CA PHE A 113 9.26 -7.16 15.42
C PHE A 113 8.14 -8.06 14.86
N ILE A 114 7.14 -7.46 14.21
CA ILE A 114 6.04 -8.20 13.56
C ILE A 114 6.60 -9.12 12.47
N LYS A 115 7.51 -8.62 11.64
CA LYS A 115 8.19 -9.41 10.61
C LYS A 115 8.95 -10.59 11.22
N LYS A 116 9.80 -10.34 12.23
CA LYS A 116 10.52 -11.41 12.94
C LYS A 116 9.58 -12.44 13.57
N ALA A 117 8.44 -12.00 14.09
CA ALA A 117 7.44 -12.90 14.67
C ALA A 117 6.79 -13.77 13.58
N ALA A 118 6.47 -13.21 12.41
CA ALA A 118 5.93 -13.96 11.28
C ALA A 118 6.95 -14.94 10.67
N GLU A 119 8.22 -14.55 10.57
CA GLU A 119 9.31 -15.44 10.13
C GLU A 119 9.43 -16.67 11.05
N LYS A 120 9.31 -16.48 12.36
CA LYS A 120 9.33 -17.57 13.35
C LYS A 120 8.13 -18.50 13.29
N GLN A 121 7.05 -18.10 12.63
CA GLN A 121 5.87 -18.95 12.50
C GLN A 121 6.03 -19.97 11.37
N LEU A 122 6.93 -19.74 10.40
CA LEU A 122 7.14 -20.65 9.28
C LEU A 122 7.59 -22.04 9.75
N LEU A 123 7.06 -23.07 9.09
CA LEU A 123 7.54 -24.45 9.21
C LEU A 123 8.72 -24.70 8.26
N PRO A 124 9.54 -25.74 8.51
CA PRO A 124 10.62 -26.12 7.61
C PRO A 124 10.12 -26.32 6.16
N GLY A 125 10.73 -25.60 5.22
CA GLY A 125 10.36 -25.64 3.80
C GLY A 125 9.24 -24.67 3.40
N GLU A 126 8.66 -23.93 4.34
CA GLU A 126 7.77 -22.81 4.03
C GLU A 126 8.59 -21.54 3.75
N GLU A 127 8.12 -20.72 2.82
CA GLU A 127 8.72 -19.43 2.49
C GLU A 127 7.63 -18.39 2.17
N ALA A 128 7.97 -17.11 2.17
CA ALA A 128 6.98 -16.05 1.92
C ALA A 128 6.45 -16.13 0.48
N ARG A 129 5.20 -16.58 0.31
CA ARG A 129 4.56 -16.78 -1.00
C ARG A 129 3.10 -16.34 -0.97
N ILE A 130 2.62 -15.91 -2.13
CA ILE A 130 1.22 -15.73 -2.46
C ILE A 130 0.92 -16.61 -3.67
N GLU A 131 -0.36 -16.96 -3.87
CA GLU A 131 -0.83 -17.80 -4.98
C GLU A 131 -0.31 -17.34 -6.35
#